data_AF-A0A951WWR2-F1
#
_entry.id   AF-A0A951WWR2-F1
#
_cell.length_a   1.000
_cell.length_b   1.000
_cell.length_c   1.000
_cell.angle_alpha   90.00
_cell.angle_beta   90.00
_cell.angle_gamma   90.00
#
_symmetry.space_group_name_H-M   'P 1'
#
loop_
_entity.id
_entity.type
_entity.pdbx_description
1 polymer ?
#
loop_
_entity_poly.entity_id
_entity_poly.type
_entity_poly.pdbx_seq_one_letter_code
_entity_poly.pdbx_strand_id
1 'polypeptide(L)'
;MAGQIGSLLLVVVRSLLAVVIGLLLISLITELIEFGVVTALHGAVTTDQAIYFEIRNRLPVILFKFVYNGVAALTGGFVAGWIAGRKEIHHGIALALAQALALLWAMTVSPYAQTTPLWVWLVLLVEMTVGIVGGAWFYYQRKGKQQAVT
;
A
#
# COMPACT_ATOMS: atom_id res chain seq x y z
N MET A 1 24.07 27.64 13.39
CA MET A 1 24.20 26.17 13.28
C MET A 1 23.02 25.41 13.91
N ALA A 2 22.59 25.73 15.13
CA ALA A 2 21.45 25.03 15.78
C ALA A 2 20.14 25.02 14.95
N GLY A 3 19.80 26.12 14.27
CA GLY A 3 18.59 26.19 13.43
C GLY A 3 18.58 25.32 12.19
N GLN A 4 19.76 24.98 11.63
CA GLN A 4 19.86 24.14 10.42
C GLN A 4 19.68 22.66 10.74
N ILE A 5 20.08 22.22 11.94
CA ILE A 5 19.89 20.84 12.40
C ILE A 5 18.41 20.56 12.65
N GLY A 6 17.69 21.50 13.28
CA GLY A 6 16.26 21.36 13.56
C GLY A 6 15.41 21.22 12.30
N SER A 7 15.71 22.00 11.25
CA SER A 7 14.97 21.93 9.98
C SER A 7 15.23 20.63 9.21
N LEU A 8 16.45 20.11 9.24
CA LEU A 8 16.79 18.81 8.65
C LEU A 8 16.10 17.66 9.37
N LEU A 9 16.07 17.67 10.71
CA LEU A 9 15.40 16.62 11.48
C LEU A 9 13.89 16.60 11.20
N LEU A 10 13.24 17.76 11.17
CA LEU A 10 11.81 17.84 10.86
C LEU A 10 11.48 17.27 9.48
N VAL A 11 12.33 17.58 8.49
CA VAL A 11 12.23 17.04 7.14
C VAL A 11 12.29 15.52 7.13
N VAL A 12 13.28 14.93 7.81
CA VAL A 12 13.50 13.49 7.81
C VAL A 12 12.34 12.79 8.51
N VAL A 13 11.92 13.30 9.67
CA VAL A 13 10.77 12.76 10.42
C VAL A 13 9.52 12.78 9.55
N ARG A 14 9.24 13.91 8.86
CA ARG A 14 8.08 14.03 7.99
C ARG A 14 8.12 13.06 6.81
N SER A 15 9.29 12.86 6.20
CA SER A 15 9.50 11.89 5.13
C SER A 15 9.26 10.45 5.61
N LEU A 16 9.76 10.09 6.80
CA LEU A 16 9.51 8.78 7.40
C LEU A 16 8.03 8.57 7.71
N LEU A 17 7.37 9.57 8.31
CA LEU A 17 5.94 9.52 8.60
C LEU A 17 5.10 9.32 7.34
N ALA A 18 5.44 9.99 6.23
CA ALA A 18 4.73 9.82 4.96
C ALA A 18 4.76 8.36 4.47
N VAL A 19 5.92 7.70 4.55
CA VAL A 19 6.07 6.30 4.13
C VAL A 19 5.37 5.36 5.12
N VAL A 20 5.61 5.50 6.42
CA VAL A 20 5.04 4.62 7.45
C VAL A 20 3.52 4.71 7.46
N ILE A 21 2.95 5.92 7.44
CA ILE A 21 1.50 6.10 7.43
C ILE A 21 0.90 5.57 6.12
N GLY A 22 1.57 5.77 4.99
CA GLY A 22 1.16 5.21 3.71
C GLY A 22 1.09 3.68 3.74
N LEU A 23 2.11 3.01 4.27
CA LEU A 23 2.14 1.55 4.44
C LEU A 23 1.02 1.08 5.37
N LEU A 24 0.89 1.70 6.55
CA LEU A 24 -0.15 1.34 7.53
C LEU A 24 -1.56 1.47 6.94
N LEU A 25 -1.81 2.52 6.15
CA LEU A 25 -3.09 2.73 5.51
C LEU A 25 -3.39 1.66 4.44
N ILE A 26 -2.40 1.30 3.63
CA ILE A 26 -2.52 0.23 2.65
C ILE A 26 -2.83 -1.10 3.36
N SER A 27 -2.04 -1.46 4.38
CA SER A 27 -2.26 -2.67 5.18
C SER A 27 -3.65 -2.69 5.80
N LEU A 28 -4.06 -1.61 6.47
CA LEU A 28 -5.36 -1.52 7.12
C LEU A 28 -6.52 -1.75 6.13
N ILE A 29 -6.50 -1.08 4.96
CA ILE A 29 -7.55 -1.22 3.97
C ILE A 29 -7.57 -2.66 3.41
N THR A 30 -6.41 -3.17 3.00
CA THR A 30 -6.32 -4.50 2.38
C THR A 30 -6.66 -5.63 3.35
N GLU A 31 -6.22 -5.56 4.60
CA GLU A 31 -6.47 -6.59 5.61
C GLU A 31 -7.93 -6.59 6.07
N LEU A 32 -8.53 -5.42 6.32
CA LEU A 32 -9.94 -5.35 6.70
C LEU A 32 -10.85 -5.91 5.61
N ILE A 33 -10.58 -5.58 4.35
CA ILE A 33 -11.36 -6.09 3.22
C ILE A 33 -11.10 -7.58 3.02
N GLU A 34 -9.84 -8.04 3.03
CA GLU A 34 -9.52 -9.47 2.84
C GLU A 34 -10.15 -10.32 3.95
N PHE A 35 -10.02 -9.90 5.21
CA PHE A 35 -10.62 -10.59 6.35
C PHE A 35 -12.14 -10.59 6.28
N GLY A 36 -12.75 -9.47 5.89
CA GLY A 36 -14.20 -9.37 5.69
C GLY A 36 -14.70 -10.30 4.59
N VAL A 37 -14.02 -10.35 3.43
CA VAL A 37 -14.37 -11.23 2.30
C VAL A 37 -14.22 -12.70 2.69
N VAL A 38 -13.10 -13.07 3.32
CA VAL A 38 -12.88 -14.46 3.75
C VAL A 38 -13.92 -14.87 4.79
N THR A 39 -14.21 -14.02 5.78
CA THR A 39 -15.24 -14.28 6.80
C THR A 39 -16.62 -14.43 6.18
N ALA A 40 -16.98 -13.57 5.23
CA ALA A 40 -18.27 -13.64 4.54
C ALA A 40 -18.43 -14.93 3.71
N LEU A 41 -17.36 -15.37 3.04
CA LEU A 41 -17.37 -16.58 2.22
C LEU A 41 -17.28 -17.87 3.05
N HIS A 42 -16.60 -17.84 4.19
CA HIS A 42 -16.53 -18.96 5.13
C HIS A 42 -17.82 -19.14 5.94
N GLY A 43 -18.54 -18.03 6.21
CA GLY A 43 -19.72 -18.02 7.08
C GLY A 43 -19.39 -17.91 8.57
N ALA A 44 -18.11 -17.88 8.93
CA ALA A 44 -17.62 -17.67 10.30
C ALA A 44 -16.23 -17.02 10.29
N VAL A 45 -15.84 -16.46 11.44
CA VAL A 45 -14.49 -15.92 11.62
C VAL A 45 -13.47 -17.04 11.42
N THR A 46 -12.54 -16.84 10.48
CA THR A 46 -11.55 -17.86 10.11
C THR A 46 -10.30 -17.70 10.96
N THR A 47 -10.03 -18.67 11.84
CA THR A 47 -8.79 -18.74 12.64
C THR A 47 -7.80 -19.77 12.09
N ASP A 48 -8.27 -20.69 11.24
CA ASP A 48 -7.45 -21.69 10.57
C ASP A 48 -6.75 -21.10 9.33
N GLN A 49 -5.42 -21.18 9.30
CA GLN A 49 -4.65 -20.62 8.19
C GLN A 49 -4.84 -21.38 6.88
N ALA A 50 -5.02 -22.70 6.90
CA ALA A 50 -5.21 -23.47 5.67
C ALA A 50 -6.54 -23.09 4.99
N ILE A 51 -7.62 -22.99 5.77
CA ILE A 51 -8.93 -22.54 5.27
C ILE A 51 -8.85 -21.11 4.73
N TYR A 52 -8.16 -20.22 5.46
CA TYR A 52 -7.96 -18.83 5.02
C TYR A 52 -7.28 -18.76 3.64
N PHE A 53 -6.19 -19.51 3.46
CA PHE A 53 -5.45 -19.52 2.19
C PHE A 53 -6.20 -20.24 1.07
N GLU A 54 -7.01 -21.25 1.36
CA GLU A 54 -7.88 -21.88 0.38
C GLU A 54 -8.90 -20.89 -0.18
N ILE A 55 -9.62 -20.17 0.70
CA ILE A 55 -10.64 -19.20 0.29
C ILE A 55 -10.03 -18.02 -0.45
N ARG A 56 -8.94 -17.43 0.07
CA ARG A 56 -8.32 -16.24 -0.53
C ARG A 56 -7.73 -16.49 -1.93
N ASN A 57 -7.44 -17.76 -2.25
CA ASN A 57 -6.88 -18.17 -3.54
C ASN A 57 -7.95 -18.64 -4.55
N ARG A 58 -9.23 -18.56 -4.22
CA ARG A 58 -10.32 -18.75 -5.18
C ARG A 58 -10.30 -17.60 -6.20
N LEU A 59 -10.46 -17.92 -7.49
CA LEU A 59 -10.35 -16.95 -8.57
C LEU A 59 -11.22 -15.68 -8.37
N PRO A 60 -12.50 -15.77 -7.95
CA PRO A 60 -13.29 -14.56 -7.71
C PRO A 60 -12.71 -13.66 -6.61
N VAL A 61 -12.11 -14.26 -5.57
CA VAL A 61 -11.47 -13.52 -4.46
C VAL A 61 -10.18 -12.87 -4.94
N ILE A 62 -9.40 -13.55 -5.79
CA ILE A 62 -8.20 -12.99 -6.41
C ILE A 62 -8.54 -11.78 -7.30
N LEU A 63 -9.59 -11.88 -8.12
CA LEU A 63 -10.00 -10.76 -8.98
C LEU A 63 -10.46 -9.56 -8.15
N PHE A 64 -11.24 -9.79 -7.09
CA PHE A 64 -11.64 -8.73 -6.16
C PHE A 64 -10.43 -8.16 -5.40
N LYS A 65 -9.43 -9.00 -5.12
CA LYS A 65 -8.16 -8.62 -4.49
C LYS A 65 -7.40 -7.57 -5.26
N PHE A 66 -7.32 -7.69 -6.58
CA PHE A 66 -6.69 -6.65 -7.40
C PHE A 66 -7.41 -5.31 -7.21
N VAL A 67 -8.75 -5.31 -7.32
CA VAL A 67 -9.54 -4.08 -7.16
C VAL A 67 -9.28 -3.38 -5.82
N TYR A 68 -9.38 -4.10 -4.69
CA TYR A 68 -9.19 -3.44 -3.39
C TYR A 68 -7.72 -3.09 -3.11
N ASN A 69 -6.75 -3.84 -3.64
CA ASN A 69 -5.33 -3.49 -3.54
C ASN A 69 -4.99 -2.24 -4.36
N GLY A 70 -5.50 -2.13 -5.59
CA GLY A 70 -5.33 -0.95 -6.42
C GLY A 70 -5.90 0.31 -5.76
N VAL A 71 -7.09 0.23 -5.17
CA VAL A 71 -7.71 1.34 -4.42
C VAL A 71 -6.89 1.69 -3.17
N ALA A 72 -6.44 0.68 -2.41
CA ALA A 72 -5.60 0.89 -1.23
C ALA A 72 -4.26 1.56 -1.60
N ALA A 73 -3.61 1.08 -2.67
CA ALA A 73 -2.36 1.61 -3.20
C ALA A 73 -2.49 3.08 -3.63
N LEU A 74 -3.51 3.40 -4.43
CA LEU A 74 -3.82 4.78 -4.85
C LEU A 74 -4.02 5.69 -3.63
N THR A 75 -4.78 5.21 -2.65
CA THR A 75 -5.08 5.98 -1.41
C THR A 75 -3.81 6.18 -0.58
N GLY A 76 -3.02 5.13 -0.36
CA GLY A 76 -1.76 5.19 0.39
C GLY A 76 -0.74 6.13 -0.27
N GLY A 77 -0.60 6.06 -1.59
CA GLY A 77 0.23 6.98 -2.37
C GLY A 77 -0.21 8.43 -2.26
N PHE A 78 -1.52 8.68 -2.37
CA PHE A 78 -2.09 10.02 -2.22
C PHE A 78 -1.81 10.61 -0.83
N VAL A 79 -2.07 9.84 0.23
CA VAL A 79 -1.85 10.26 1.62
C VAL A 79 -0.36 10.48 1.90
N ALA A 80 0.52 9.61 1.40
CA ALA A 80 1.96 9.80 1.52
C ALA A 80 2.43 11.09 0.83
N GLY A 81 1.92 11.38 -0.38
CA GLY A 81 2.17 12.65 -1.07
C GLY A 81 1.71 13.86 -0.26
N TRP A 82 0.51 13.79 0.33
CA TRP A 82 -0.06 14.83 1.18
C TRP A 82 0.78 15.09 2.43
N ILE A 83 1.17 14.03 3.14
CA ILE A 83 2.00 14.14 4.34
C ILE A 83 3.38 14.68 3.97
N ALA A 84 4.02 14.18 2.92
CA ALA A 84 5.35 14.64 2.50
C ALA A 84 5.38 16.14 2.20
N GLY A 85 4.36 16.66 1.51
CA GLY A 85 4.19 18.08 1.17
C GLY A 85 5.28 18.69 0.28
N ARG A 86 6.30 17.92 -0.11
CA ARG A 86 7.35 18.28 -1.06
C ARG A 86 7.95 17.01 -1.66
N LYS A 87 8.41 17.07 -2.92
CA LYS A 87 8.95 15.90 -3.63
C LYS A 87 8.01 14.69 -3.50
N GLU A 88 6.73 14.93 -3.69
CA GLU A 88 5.63 14.03 -3.36
C GLU A 88 5.77 12.70 -4.11
N ILE A 89 6.12 12.77 -5.40
CA ILE A 89 6.38 11.59 -6.24
C ILE A 89 7.56 10.75 -5.71
N HIS A 90 8.62 11.38 -5.20
CA HIS A 90 9.79 10.65 -4.66
C HIS A 90 9.41 9.86 -3.40
N HIS A 91 8.54 10.42 -2.55
CA HIS A 91 8.01 9.70 -1.38
C HIS A 91 7.05 8.59 -1.79
N GLY A 92 6.25 8.79 -2.84
CA GLY A 92 5.46 7.72 -3.45
C GLY A 92 6.33 6.56 -3.96
N ILE A 93 7.45 6.86 -4.64
CA ILE A 93 8.41 5.83 -5.08
C ILE A 93 9.03 5.11 -3.89
N ALA A 94 9.46 5.85 -2.85
CA ALA A 94 10.01 5.24 -1.63
C ALA A 94 9.00 4.31 -0.93
N LEU A 95 7.74 4.73 -0.86
CA LEU A 95 6.63 3.91 -0.37
C LEU A 95 6.41 2.67 -1.24
N ALA A 96 6.39 2.82 -2.57
CA ALA A 96 6.22 1.71 -3.49
C ALA A 96 7.35 0.67 -3.36
N LEU A 97 8.60 1.12 -3.20
CA LEU A 97 9.74 0.24 -2.93
C LEU A 97 9.59 -0.49 -1.59
N ALA A 98 9.19 0.21 -0.53
CA ALA A 98 8.96 -0.41 0.76
C ALA A 98 7.83 -1.47 0.69
N GLN A 99 6.74 -1.16 -0.01
CA GLN A 99 5.63 -2.09 -0.24
C GLN A 99 6.06 -3.30 -1.08
N ALA A 100 6.84 -3.09 -2.13
CA ALA A 100 7.34 -4.18 -2.97
C ALA A 100 8.25 -5.12 -2.17
N LEU A 101 9.14 -4.58 -1.33
CA LEU A 101 9.97 -5.38 -0.41
C LEU A 101 9.13 -6.15 0.59
N ALA A 102 8.07 -5.55 1.14
CA ALA A 102 7.15 -6.24 2.05
C ALA A 102 6.42 -7.39 1.35
N LEU A 103 5.98 -7.21 0.10
CA LEU A 103 5.38 -8.28 -0.71
C LEU A 103 6.37 -9.40 -1.02
N LEU A 104 7.59 -9.08 -1.43
CA LEU A 104 8.65 -10.06 -1.68
C LEU A 104 8.99 -10.85 -0.41
N TRP A 105 9.04 -10.19 0.75
CA TRP A 105 9.22 -10.85 2.03
C TRP A 105 8.04 -11.78 2.37
N ALA A 106 6.80 -11.34 2.14
CA ALA A 106 5.60 -12.14 2.37
C ALA A 106 5.57 -13.42 1.52
N MET A 107 6.16 -13.39 0.31
CA MET A 107 6.31 -14.57 -0.55
C MET A 107 7.21 -15.64 0.05
N THR A 108 8.17 -15.27 0.92
CA THR A 108 9.16 -16.20 1.45
C THR A 108 8.89 -16.67 2.88
N VAL A 109 8.13 -15.90 3.67
CA VAL A 109 8.02 -16.13 5.12
C VAL A 109 6.93 -17.11 5.54
N SER A 110 5.86 -17.27 4.76
CA SER A 110 4.73 -18.13 5.13
C SER A 110 4.82 -19.51 4.46
N PRO A 111 4.61 -20.61 5.19
CA PRO A 111 4.46 -21.95 4.58
C PRO A 111 3.35 -22.00 3.53
N TYR A 112 2.34 -21.15 3.69
CA TYR A 112 1.21 -21.05 2.77
C TYR A 112 1.44 -20.05 1.62
N ALA A 113 2.55 -19.31 1.61
CA ALA A 113 2.85 -18.38 0.51
C ALA A 113 2.95 -19.10 -0.85
N GLN A 114 3.39 -20.36 -0.83
CA GLN A 114 3.49 -21.22 -2.02
C GLN A 114 2.13 -21.64 -2.59
N THR A 115 1.03 -21.49 -1.82
CA THR A 115 -0.33 -21.80 -2.29
C THR A 115 -0.88 -20.71 -3.22
N THR A 116 -0.36 -19.49 -3.11
CA THR A 116 -0.75 -18.38 -3.98
C THR A 116 0.01 -18.49 -5.31
N PRO A 117 -0.68 -18.55 -6.46
CA PRO A 117 0.00 -18.66 -7.76
C PRO A 117 0.96 -17.49 -8.01
N LEU A 118 2.14 -17.78 -8.59
CA LEU A 118 3.18 -16.77 -8.83
C LEU A 118 2.68 -15.55 -9.62
N TRP A 119 1.79 -15.76 -10.59
CA TRP A 119 1.25 -14.68 -11.40
C TRP A 119 0.45 -13.66 -10.56
N VAL A 120 -0.20 -14.08 -9.47
CA VAL A 120 -0.94 -13.18 -8.57
C VAL A 120 0.04 -12.23 -7.88
N TRP A 121 1.17 -12.75 -7.40
CA TRP A 121 2.22 -11.93 -6.78
C TRP A 121 2.80 -10.91 -7.76
N LEU A 122 3.05 -11.32 -9.00
CA LEU A 122 3.57 -10.42 -10.03
C LEU A 122 2.57 -9.30 -10.37
N VAL A 123 1.28 -9.63 -10.50
CA VAL A 123 0.23 -8.63 -10.72
C VAL A 123 0.16 -7.66 -9.54
N LEU A 124 0.14 -8.14 -8.30
CA LEU A 124 0.12 -7.28 -7.12
C LEU A 124 1.34 -6.37 -7.03
N LEU A 125 2.55 -6.87 -7.32
CA LEU A 125 3.76 -6.05 -7.34
C LEU A 125 3.64 -4.88 -8.33
N VAL A 126 3.19 -5.16 -9.55
CA VAL A 126 3.03 -4.13 -10.59
C VAL A 126 1.90 -3.17 -10.23
N GLU A 127 0.72 -3.70 -9.91
CA GLU A 127 -0.47 -2.92 -9.59
C GLU A 127 -0.26 -1.99 -8.39
N MET A 128 0.30 -2.52 -7.29
CA MET A 128 0.56 -1.72 -6.09
C MET A 128 1.59 -0.64 -6.36
N THR A 129 2.64 -0.94 -7.11
CA THR A 129 3.67 0.05 -7.49
C THR A 129 3.06 1.18 -8.31
N VAL A 130 2.30 0.83 -9.36
CA VAL A 130 1.63 1.82 -10.23
C VAL A 130 0.58 2.62 -9.45
N GLY A 131 -0.22 1.95 -8.62
CA GLY A 131 -1.23 2.59 -7.78
C GLY A 131 -0.63 3.59 -6.79
N ILE A 132 0.41 3.20 -6.05
CA ILE A 132 1.08 4.09 -5.08
C ILE A 132 1.67 5.32 -5.78
N VAL A 133 2.43 5.12 -6.86
CA VAL A 133 3.05 6.23 -7.60
C VAL A 133 1.97 7.10 -8.25
N GLY A 134 0.91 6.50 -8.81
CA GLY A 134 -0.24 7.19 -9.38
C GLY A 134 -0.98 8.06 -8.36
N GLY A 135 -1.18 7.55 -7.14
CA GLY A 135 -1.78 8.30 -6.04
C GLY A 135 -0.96 9.51 -5.62
N ALA A 136 0.36 9.34 -5.48
CA ALA A 136 1.27 10.43 -5.15
C ALA A 136 1.33 11.49 -6.26
N TRP A 137 1.33 11.05 -7.53
CA TRP A 137 1.27 11.94 -8.69
C TRP A 137 -0.05 12.72 -8.78
N PHE A 138 -1.18 12.08 -8.50
CA PHE A 138 -2.48 12.74 -8.46
C PHE A 138 -2.53 13.85 -7.40
N TYR A 139 -1.97 13.61 -6.20
CA TYR A 139 -1.84 14.64 -5.18
C TYR A 139 -0.96 15.81 -5.64
N TYR A 140 0.19 15.52 -6.25
CA TYR A 140 1.10 16.54 -6.81
C TYR A 140 0.37 17.46 -7.81
N GLN A 141 -0.39 16.89 -8.74
CA GLN A 141 -1.18 17.66 -9.72
C GLN A 141 -2.25 18.53 -9.05
N ARG A 142 -2.95 17.98 -8.04
CA ARG A 142 -3.97 18.73 -7.28
C ARG A 142 -3.36 19.95 -6.59
N LYS A 143 -2.20 19.79 -5.96
CA LYS A 143 -1.49 20.88 -5.27
C LYS A 143 -1.05 21.99 -6.24
N GLY A 144 -0.51 21.62 -7.40
CA GLY A 144 -0.11 22.60 -8.42
C GLY A 144 -1.27 23.48 -8.90
N LYS A 145 -2.47 22.89 -9.09
CA LYS A 145 -3.68 23.64 -9.44
C LYS A 145 -4.12 24.63 -8.37
N GLN A 146 -3.97 24.29 -7.09
CA GLN A 146 -4.34 25.19 -5.98
C GLN A 146 -3.44 26.42 -5.90
N GLN A 147 -2.15 26.28 -6.22
CA GLN A 147 -1.19 27.37 -6.21
C GLN A 147 -1.38 28.36 -7.38
N ALA A 148 -2.02 27.95 -8.47
CA ALA A 148 -2.29 28.81 -9.62
C ALA A 148 -3.49 29.76 -9.42
N VAL A 149 -4.31 29.53 -8.39
CA VAL A 149 -5.53 30.32 -8.10
C VAL A 149 -5.29 31.36 -7.01
N THR A 150 -4.18 31.25 -6.27
CA THR A 150 -3.77 32.17 -5.20
C THR A 150 -2.76 33.18 -5.69
#